data_AF-A0A286A1Q4-F1
#
_entry.id   AF-A0A286A1Q4-F1
#
_cell.length_a   1.000
_cell.length_b   1.000
_cell.length_c   1.000
_cell.angle_alpha   90.00
_cell.angle_beta   90.00
_cell.angle_gamma   90.00
#
_symmetry.space_group_name_H-M   'P 1'
#
loop_
_entity.id
_entity.type
_entity.pdbx_description
1 polymer ?
#
loop_
_entity_poly.entity_id
_entity_poly.type
_entity_poly.pdbx_seq_one_letter_code
_entity_poly.pdbx_strand_id
1 'polypeptide(L)'
;MYLRNIATFKKILVLVLFTAFASFAHAETPAADSTSVDSAAIDSAQKLSPLNHLGHNMLLSAFGWPLGFHMLGGALTYKFSMKNNDLMVARFVARQDQLVYGIAFTPGMMMGTFFPILVPGYMYFISDNRALNNTGAVAVQATAVAFLYNNILKAISAREHPDAELNSGERSRDFKWGFFRRGVFYGWPSGHSMTNAAMAMSIAS
;
A
#
# COMPACT_ATOMS: atom_id res chain seq x y z
N MET A 1 -12.74 -29.84 -22.33
CA MET A 1 -13.32 -29.63 -20.98
C MET A 1 -12.63 -28.53 -20.16
N TYR A 2 -11.32 -28.26 -20.35
CA TYR A 2 -10.54 -27.28 -19.57
C TYR A 2 -10.85 -25.79 -19.85
N LEU A 3 -11.15 -25.43 -21.11
CA LEU A 3 -11.39 -24.04 -21.53
C LEU A 3 -12.69 -23.42 -20.97
N ARG A 4 -13.71 -24.26 -20.72
CA ARG A 4 -15.02 -23.82 -20.21
C ARG A 4 -14.92 -23.34 -18.76
N ASN A 5 -13.97 -23.86 -17.98
CA ASN A 5 -13.76 -23.49 -16.58
C ASN A 5 -13.06 -22.13 -16.42
N ILE A 6 -12.18 -21.75 -17.36
CA ILE A 6 -11.47 -20.45 -17.33
C ILE A 6 -12.44 -19.30 -17.63
N ALA A 7 -13.35 -19.49 -18.59
CA ALA A 7 -14.38 -18.49 -18.92
C ALA A 7 -15.35 -18.26 -17.76
N THR A 8 -15.78 -19.34 -17.09
CA THR A 8 -16.65 -19.25 -15.91
C THR A 8 -15.93 -18.59 -14.72
N PHE A 9 -14.65 -18.91 -14.48
CA PHE A 9 -13.85 -18.28 -13.44
C PHE A 9 -13.65 -16.78 -13.68
N LYS A 10 -13.37 -16.35 -14.92
CA LYS A 10 -13.28 -14.93 -15.28
C LYS A 10 -14.59 -14.19 -15.03
N LYS A 11 -15.74 -14.79 -15.37
CA LYS A 11 -17.06 -14.19 -15.13
C LYS A 11 -17.36 -14.05 -13.64
N ILE A 12 -17.03 -15.05 -12.83
CA ILE A 12 -17.18 -15.00 -11.37
C ILE A 12 -16.25 -13.95 -10.76
N LEU A 13 -14.99 -13.89 -11.20
CA LEU A 13 -14.03 -12.90 -10.71
C LEU A 13 -14.45 -11.47 -11.07
N VAL A 14 -14.91 -11.24 -12.31
CA VAL A 14 -15.45 -9.94 -12.73
C VAL A 14 -16.69 -9.60 -11.92
N LEU A 15 -17.60 -10.54 -11.70
CA LEU A 15 -18.81 -10.32 -10.90
C LEU A 15 -18.49 -9.98 -9.44
N VAL A 16 -17.55 -10.69 -8.81
CA VAL A 16 -17.10 -10.42 -7.43
C VAL A 16 -16.39 -9.08 -7.32
N LEU A 17 -15.56 -8.73 -8.31
CA LEU A 17 -14.93 -7.41 -8.36
C LEU A 17 -15.96 -6.30 -8.57
N PHE A 18 -16.97 -6.51 -9.43
CA PHE A 18 -18.04 -5.55 -9.68
C PHE A 18 -18.96 -5.36 -8.48
N THR A 19 -19.33 -6.43 -7.77
CA THR A 19 -20.17 -6.35 -6.57
C THR A 19 -19.41 -5.73 -5.41
N ALA A 20 -18.12 -6.05 -5.23
CA ALA A 20 -17.27 -5.36 -4.27
C ALA A 20 -17.21 -3.85 -4.58
N PHE A 21 -16.98 -3.47 -5.84
CA PHE A 21 -16.94 -2.06 -6.27
C PHE A 21 -18.28 -1.33 -6.10
N ALA A 22 -19.40 -1.99 -6.41
CA ALA A 22 -20.74 -1.44 -6.24
C ALA A 22 -21.11 -1.26 -4.75
N SER A 23 -20.63 -2.15 -3.88
CA SER A 23 -20.77 -1.99 -2.43
C SER A 23 -19.93 -0.84 -1.86
N PHE A 24 -18.83 -0.46 -2.52
CA PHE A 24 -18.08 0.76 -2.19
C PHE A 24 -18.74 2.04 -2.73
N ALA A 25 -19.36 1.98 -3.92
CA ALA A 25 -20.06 3.13 -4.51
C ALA A 25 -21.38 3.50 -3.79
N HIS A 26 -21.96 2.59 -3.00
CA HIS A 26 -23.20 2.85 -2.24
C HIS A 26 -22.97 3.33 -0.79
N ALA A 27 -21.72 3.53 -0.38
CA ALA A 27 -21.38 4.07 0.94
C ALA A 27 -21.17 5.61 0.96
N GLU A 28 -21.18 6.25 -0.22
CA GLU A 28 -21.14 7.72 -0.30
C GLU A 28 -22.56 8.26 -0.43
N THR A 29 -23.16 8.64 0.69
CA THR A 29 -24.19 9.70 0.65
C THR A 29 -23.57 10.90 -0.06
N PRO A 30 -24.21 11.44 -1.12
CA PRO A 30 -23.69 12.64 -1.77
C PRO A 30 -23.55 13.74 -0.72
N ALA A 31 -22.33 14.23 -0.54
CA ALA A 31 -22.07 15.38 0.31
C ALA A 31 -22.99 16.50 -0.18
N ALA A 32 -23.81 17.04 0.73
CA ALA A 32 -24.69 18.15 0.43
C ALA A 32 -23.84 19.29 -0.17
N ASP A 33 -24.27 19.78 -1.33
CA ASP A 33 -23.69 20.95 -1.99
C ASP A 33 -23.83 22.15 -1.04
N SER A 34 -22.74 22.44 -0.32
CA SER A 34 -22.61 23.56 0.59
C SER A 34 -21.85 24.67 -0.12
N THR A 35 -22.31 25.10 -1.28
CA THR A 35 -21.81 26.29 -1.98
C THR A 35 -22.23 27.61 -1.33
N SER A 36 -22.54 27.60 -0.03
CA SER A 36 -22.60 28.81 0.80
C SER A 36 -21.81 28.62 2.11
N VAL A 37 -20.55 28.20 2.03
CA VAL A 37 -19.63 28.36 3.16
C VAL A 37 -19.09 29.78 3.15
N ASP A 38 -19.56 30.54 4.12
CA ASP A 38 -19.10 31.86 4.51
C ASP A 38 -17.56 31.94 4.46
N SER A 39 -17.01 32.73 3.53
CA SER A 39 -15.57 32.76 3.25
C SER A 39 -14.74 33.21 4.47
N ALA A 40 -15.37 33.84 5.46
CA ALA A 40 -14.76 34.21 6.74
C ALA A 40 -14.48 32.99 7.66
N ALA A 41 -15.23 31.89 7.55
CA ALA A 41 -15.01 30.68 8.36
C ALA A 41 -13.81 29.87 7.87
N ILE A 42 -13.50 29.92 6.57
CA ILE A 42 -12.37 29.21 5.96
C ILE A 42 -11.03 29.72 6.51
N ASP A 43 -10.92 31.02 6.79
CA ASP A 43 -9.71 31.62 7.39
C ASP A 43 -9.47 31.20 8.85
N SER A 44 -10.48 30.63 9.53
CA SER A 44 -10.37 30.19 10.92
C SER A 44 -9.94 28.72 11.09
N ALA A 45 -9.99 27.91 10.03
CA ALA A 45 -9.70 26.48 10.18
C ALA A 45 -8.18 26.23 10.37
N GLN A 46 -7.83 25.49 11.41
CA GLN A 46 -6.44 25.30 11.80
C GLN A 46 -5.66 24.51 10.72
N LYS A 47 -4.40 24.89 10.46
CA LYS A 47 -3.48 24.04 9.66
C LYS A 47 -3.34 22.68 10.37
N LEU A 48 -3.58 21.60 9.65
CA LEU A 48 -3.47 20.26 10.21
C LEU A 48 -2.00 19.93 10.50
N SER A 49 -1.76 19.20 11.58
CA SER A 49 -0.46 18.60 11.88
C SER A 49 -0.49 17.11 11.53
N PRO A 50 0.61 16.51 11.02
CA PRO A 50 0.74 15.08 10.87
C PRO A 50 0.57 14.30 12.18
N LEU A 51 0.59 14.96 13.34
CA LEU A 51 0.35 14.34 14.64
C LEU A 51 -1.11 14.43 15.11
N ASN A 52 -1.94 15.22 14.42
CA ASN A 52 -3.36 15.34 14.77
C ASN A 52 -4.03 13.98 14.66
N HIS A 53 -4.71 13.57 15.75
CA HIS A 53 -5.41 12.29 15.86
C HIS A 53 -4.57 11.04 15.52
N LEU A 54 -3.22 11.12 15.57
CA LEU A 54 -2.33 10.04 15.13
C LEU A 54 -2.70 8.68 15.71
N GLY A 55 -2.83 8.57 17.04
CA GLY A 55 -3.16 7.30 17.69
C GLY A 55 -4.54 6.76 17.28
N HIS A 56 -5.53 7.64 17.13
CA HIS A 56 -6.87 7.27 16.70
C HIS A 56 -6.87 6.77 15.25
N ASN A 57 -6.21 7.50 14.34
CA ASN A 57 -6.10 7.13 12.93
C ASN A 57 -5.28 5.84 12.74
N MET A 58 -4.24 5.64 13.54
CA MET A 58 -3.51 4.37 13.57
C MET A 58 -4.42 3.20 13.93
N LEU A 59 -5.22 3.34 14.98
CA LEU A 59 -6.18 2.29 15.38
C LEU A 59 -7.23 2.05 14.30
N LEU A 60 -7.83 3.11 13.73
CA LEU A 60 -8.81 2.98 12.65
C LEU A 60 -8.22 2.36 11.39
N SER A 61 -6.95 2.61 11.08
CA SER A 61 -6.28 2.02 9.91
C SER A 61 -5.99 0.51 10.08
N ALA A 62 -5.94 0.02 11.32
CA ALA A 62 -5.58 -1.36 11.65
C ALA A 62 -6.78 -2.23 12.05
N PHE A 63 -7.78 -1.65 12.71
CA PHE A 63 -8.91 -2.34 13.33
C PHE A 63 -10.24 -1.96 12.70
N GLY A 64 -11.29 -2.75 12.94
CA GLY A 64 -12.60 -2.58 12.30
C GLY A 64 -12.64 -3.28 10.94
N TRP A 65 -13.25 -2.64 9.94
CA TRP A 65 -13.32 -3.21 8.59
C TRP A 65 -11.93 -3.37 7.90
N PRO A 66 -10.93 -2.48 8.09
CA PRO A 66 -9.60 -2.64 7.50
C PRO A 66 -8.87 -3.90 7.98
N LEU A 67 -9.16 -4.38 9.19
CA LEU A 67 -8.59 -5.62 9.71
C LEU A 67 -8.86 -6.81 8.77
N GLY A 68 -10.04 -6.86 8.16
CA GLY A 68 -10.38 -7.88 7.17
C GLY A 68 -9.44 -7.83 5.95
N PHE A 69 -9.10 -6.64 5.47
CA PHE A 69 -8.14 -6.46 4.36
C PHE A 69 -6.72 -6.85 4.75
N HIS A 70 -6.28 -6.53 5.97
CA HIS A 70 -4.98 -6.95 6.49
C HIS A 70 -4.88 -8.48 6.57
N MET A 71 -5.91 -9.13 7.14
CA MET A 71 -5.97 -10.59 7.26
C MET A 71 -6.02 -11.27 5.89
N LEU A 72 -6.86 -10.76 4.97
CA LEU A 72 -6.97 -11.29 3.61
C LEU A 72 -5.65 -11.13 2.84
N GLY A 73 -5.02 -9.95 2.91
CA GLY A 73 -3.73 -9.68 2.28
C GLY A 73 -2.61 -10.58 2.81
N GLY A 74 -2.57 -10.78 4.13
CA GLY A 74 -1.63 -11.72 4.77
C GLY A 74 -1.87 -13.17 4.33
N ALA A 75 -3.12 -13.64 4.34
CA ALA A 75 -3.48 -15.00 3.94
C ALA A 75 -3.20 -15.26 2.45
N LEU A 76 -3.55 -14.32 1.57
CA LEU A 76 -3.27 -14.42 0.13
C LEU A 76 -1.76 -14.44 -0.13
N THR A 77 -1.01 -13.58 0.56
CA THR A 77 0.45 -13.59 0.46
C THR A 77 0.97 -14.96 0.86
N TYR A 78 0.63 -15.45 2.05
CA TYR A 78 1.10 -16.74 2.54
C TYR A 78 0.83 -17.85 1.51
N LYS A 79 -0.40 -17.92 0.99
CA LYS A 79 -0.81 -18.88 -0.03
C LYS A 79 0.01 -18.77 -1.32
N PHE A 80 0.19 -17.56 -1.86
CA PHE A 80 0.98 -17.34 -3.08
C PHE A 80 2.45 -17.70 -2.91
N SER A 81 2.98 -17.47 -1.72
CA SER A 81 4.37 -17.73 -1.38
C SER A 81 4.64 -19.23 -1.27
N MET A 82 3.72 -19.98 -0.66
CA MET A 82 3.76 -21.44 -0.61
C MET A 82 3.64 -22.10 -1.99
N LYS A 83 3.06 -21.40 -2.96
CA LYS A 83 2.93 -21.84 -4.36
C LYS A 83 4.09 -21.34 -5.25
N ASN A 84 5.06 -20.61 -4.70
CA ASN A 84 6.14 -19.95 -5.45
C ASN A 84 5.65 -18.93 -6.50
N ASN A 85 4.45 -18.36 -6.33
CA ASN A 85 3.91 -17.37 -7.28
C ASN A 85 4.74 -16.08 -7.28
N ASP A 86 5.21 -15.65 -6.11
CA ASP A 86 6.12 -14.53 -5.95
C ASP A 86 7.47 -14.78 -6.64
N LEU A 87 8.00 -16.01 -6.56
CA LEU A 87 9.20 -16.41 -7.29
C LEU A 87 8.97 -16.41 -8.81
N MET A 88 7.79 -16.84 -9.27
CA MET A 88 7.45 -16.75 -10.70
C MET A 88 7.47 -15.30 -11.19
N VAL A 89 6.94 -14.36 -10.40
CA VAL A 89 7.00 -12.93 -10.71
C VAL A 89 8.44 -12.44 -10.71
N ALA A 90 9.25 -12.77 -9.70
CA ALA A 90 10.66 -12.39 -9.64
C ALA A 90 11.44 -12.89 -10.88
N ARG A 91 11.21 -14.13 -11.30
CA ARG A 91 11.81 -14.70 -12.52
C ARG A 91 11.31 -14.04 -13.80
N PHE A 92 10.03 -13.72 -13.87
CA PHE A 92 9.49 -12.99 -15.01
C PHE A 92 10.18 -11.63 -15.16
N VAL A 93 10.34 -10.90 -14.06
CA VAL A 93 11.02 -9.60 -14.04
C VAL A 93 12.51 -9.74 -14.37
N ALA A 94 13.20 -10.74 -13.82
CA ALA A 94 14.63 -10.95 -14.06
C ALA A 94 14.98 -11.36 -15.50
N ARG A 95 14.00 -11.87 -16.26
CA ARG A 95 14.16 -12.24 -17.68
C ARG A 95 13.88 -11.09 -18.65
N GLN A 96 13.44 -9.94 -18.15
CA GLN A 96 13.23 -8.79 -19.01
C GLN A 96 14.58 -8.25 -19.49
N ASP A 97 14.56 -7.66 -20.68
CA ASP A 97 15.73 -7.07 -21.30
C ASP A 97 16.42 -6.06 -20.35
N GLN A 98 17.74 -6.17 -20.21
CA GLN A 98 18.53 -5.38 -19.26
C GLN A 98 18.48 -3.87 -19.57
N LEU A 99 18.30 -3.49 -20.84
CA LEU A 99 18.15 -2.08 -21.24
C LEU A 99 16.78 -1.54 -20.83
N VAL A 100 15.72 -2.32 -21.05
CA VAL A 100 14.36 -1.99 -20.58
C VAL A 100 14.31 -1.92 -19.04
N TYR A 101 14.96 -2.86 -18.36
CA TYR A 101 15.08 -2.84 -16.90
C TYR A 101 15.86 -1.61 -16.42
N GLY A 102 17.00 -1.31 -17.05
CA GLY A 102 17.83 -0.16 -16.71
C GLY A 102 17.09 1.17 -16.85
N ILE A 103 16.47 1.43 -18.00
CA ILE A 103 15.88 2.72 -18.34
C ILE A 103 14.49 2.92 -17.73
N ALA A 104 13.65 1.89 -17.69
CA ALA A 104 12.27 2.03 -17.20
C ALA A 104 12.13 1.66 -15.71
N PHE A 105 12.80 0.61 -15.25
CA PHE A 105 12.57 0.07 -13.91
C PHE A 105 13.43 0.75 -12.83
N THR A 106 14.70 1.03 -13.12
CA THR A 106 15.61 1.66 -12.14
C THR A 106 15.11 3.04 -11.69
N PRO A 107 14.70 3.97 -12.58
CA PRO A 107 14.14 5.24 -12.14
C PRO A 107 12.84 5.04 -11.35
N GLY A 108 11.96 4.13 -11.78
CA GLY A 108 10.73 3.81 -11.05
C GLY A 108 10.99 3.30 -9.63
N MET A 109 12.00 2.44 -9.44
CA MET A 109 12.41 1.97 -8.12
C MET A 109 12.97 3.10 -7.25
N MET A 110 13.84 3.94 -7.81
CA MET A 110 14.41 5.09 -7.08
C MET A 110 13.29 6.05 -6.67
N MET A 111 12.38 6.37 -7.59
CA MET A 111 11.22 7.22 -7.31
C MET A 111 10.32 6.60 -6.25
N GLY A 112 10.04 5.29 -6.32
CA GLY A 112 9.30 4.57 -5.27
C GLY A 112 10.01 4.55 -3.91
N THR A 113 11.32 4.75 -3.86
CA THR A 113 12.08 4.89 -2.61
C THR A 113 11.87 6.26 -1.98
N PHE A 114 11.94 7.31 -2.79
CA PHE A 114 11.96 8.69 -2.28
C PHE A 114 10.58 9.37 -2.25
N PHE A 115 9.64 8.99 -3.12
CA PHE A 115 8.33 9.64 -3.26
C PHE A 115 7.52 9.70 -1.96
N PRO A 116 7.41 8.62 -1.18
CA PRO A 116 6.67 8.64 0.09
C PRO A 116 7.23 9.63 1.12
N ILE A 117 8.43 10.19 0.89
CA ILE A 117 9.06 11.20 1.75
C ILE A 117 9.00 12.57 1.05
N LEU A 118 9.46 12.65 -0.20
CA LEU A 118 9.60 13.92 -0.92
C LEU A 118 8.27 14.59 -1.22
N VAL A 119 7.26 13.83 -1.67
CA VAL A 119 5.96 14.41 -2.06
C VAL A 119 5.22 14.94 -0.82
N PRO A 120 4.98 14.14 0.24
CA PRO A 120 4.35 14.67 1.45
C PRO A 120 5.19 15.76 2.13
N GLY A 121 6.53 15.63 2.10
CA GLY A 121 7.45 16.59 2.66
C GLY A 121 7.35 17.96 1.99
N TYR A 122 7.35 18.00 0.66
CA TYR A 122 7.12 19.24 -0.09
C TYR A 122 5.75 19.84 0.22
N MET A 123 4.70 19.01 0.14
CA MET A 123 3.32 19.47 0.35
C MET A 123 3.12 20.08 1.74
N TYR A 124 3.76 19.53 2.78
CA TYR A 124 3.56 19.98 4.15
C TYR A 124 4.52 21.09 4.62
N PHE A 125 5.82 20.96 4.32
CA PHE A 125 6.87 21.81 4.86
C PHE A 125 7.29 22.96 3.94
N ILE A 126 7.07 22.83 2.62
CA ILE A 126 7.59 23.78 1.62
C ILE A 126 6.47 24.62 1.00
N SER A 127 5.31 24.03 0.75
CA SER A 127 4.18 24.75 0.16
C SER A 127 3.62 25.81 1.09
N ASP A 128 3.32 27.00 0.56
CA ASP A 128 2.54 28.06 1.24
C ASP A 128 1.02 27.87 1.09
N ASN A 129 0.59 26.97 0.21
CA ASN A 129 -0.82 26.65 0.03
C ASN A 129 -1.33 25.78 1.19
N ARG A 130 -2.29 26.31 1.95
CA ARG A 130 -2.86 25.64 3.13
C ARG A 130 -3.62 24.36 2.80
N ALA A 131 -4.34 24.31 1.68
CA ALA A 131 -5.02 23.07 1.26
C ALA A 131 -3.98 21.98 0.98
N LEU A 132 -2.91 22.33 0.25
CA LEU A 132 -1.81 21.42 -0.04
C LEU A 132 -1.07 20.98 1.23
N ASN A 133 -0.90 21.89 2.20
CA ASN A 133 -0.36 21.54 3.52
C ASN A 133 -1.25 20.53 4.24
N ASN A 134 -2.57 20.72 4.25
CA ASN A 134 -3.46 19.79 4.93
C ASN A 134 -3.41 18.39 4.30
N THR A 135 -3.41 18.29 2.96
CA THR A 135 -3.19 17.02 2.26
C THR A 135 -1.80 16.44 2.58
N GLY A 136 -0.77 17.29 2.61
CA GLY A 136 0.58 16.90 3.01
C GLY A 136 0.64 16.33 4.43
N ALA A 137 -0.11 16.90 5.38
CA ALA A 137 -0.17 16.42 6.76
C ALA A 137 -0.75 15.01 6.84
N VAL A 138 -1.85 14.75 6.12
CA VAL A 138 -2.47 13.42 6.01
C VAL A 138 -1.50 12.44 5.36
N ALA A 139 -0.83 12.83 4.27
CA ALA A 139 0.10 11.97 3.56
C ALA A 139 1.37 11.64 4.36
N VAL A 140 1.91 12.59 5.14
CA VAL A 140 3.01 12.33 6.08
C VAL A 140 2.57 11.32 7.14
N GLN A 141 1.38 11.50 7.72
CA GLN A 141 0.86 10.56 8.72
C GLN A 141 0.66 9.17 8.12
N ALA A 142 -0.01 9.07 6.97
CA ALA A 142 -0.31 7.81 6.31
C ALA A 142 0.96 7.02 5.93
N THR A 143 1.97 7.69 5.37
CA THR A 143 3.25 7.07 5.00
C THR A 143 4.04 6.60 6.22
N ALA A 144 4.08 7.40 7.30
CA ALA A 144 4.74 7.02 8.54
C ALA A 144 4.05 5.81 9.21
N VAL A 145 2.72 5.79 9.25
CA VAL A 145 1.94 4.66 9.79
C VAL A 145 2.15 3.40 8.94
N ALA A 146 2.11 3.51 7.62
CA ALA A 146 2.38 2.40 6.71
C ALA A 146 3.81 1.86 6.86
N PHE A 147 4.80 2.73 7.03
CA PHE A 147 6.18 2.34 7.30
C PHE A 147 6.29 1.57 8.62
N LEU A 148 5.73 2.11 9.71
CA LEU A 148 5.75 1.44 11.02
C LEU A 148 5.06 0.06 10.95
N TYR A 149 3.87 0.01 10.35
CA TYR A 149 3.11 -1.23 10.20
C TYR A 149 3.87 -2.27 9.35
N ASN A 150 4.50 -1.86 8.24
CA ASN A 150 5.36 -2.72 7.42
C ASN A 150 6.50 -3.35 8.24
N ASN A 151 7.19 -2.54 9.05
CA ASN A 151 8.31 -2.99 9.88
C ASN A 151 7.84 -3.97 10.98
N ILE A 152 6.65 -3.77 11.56
CA ILE A 152 6.06 -4.72 12.52
C ILE A 152 5.78 -6.07 11.83
N LEU A 153 5.19 -6.05 10.63
CA LEU A 153 4.94 -7.28 9.87
C LEU A 153 6.24 -8.02 9.51
N LYS A 154 7.30 -7.29 9.16
CA LYS A 154 8.63 -7.88 8.93
C LYS A 154 9.24 -8.46 10.20
N ALA A 155 9.11 -7.75 11.32
CA ALA A 155 9.58 -8.20 12.62
C ALA A 155 8.96 -9.55 13.01
N ILE A 156 7.69 -9.78 12.66
CA ILE A 156 6.94 -10.99 13.05
C ILE A 156 7.09 -12.13 12.03
N SER A 157 7.03 -11.81 10.74
CA SER A 157 7.03 -12.82 9.67
C SER A 157 8.44 -13.30 9.30
N ALA A 158 9.42 -12.41 9.40
CA ALA A 158 10.84 -12.65 9.09
C ALA A 158 11.05 -13.49 7.82
N ARG A 159 10.27 -13.20 6.78
CA ARG A 159 10.35 -13.90 5.51
C ARG A 159 11.28 -13.17 4.55
N GLU A 160 12.18 -13.93 3.93
CA GLU A 160 13.06 -13.42 2.88
C GLU A 160 12.33 -13.19 1.54
N HIS A 161 12.81 -12.24 0.76
CA HIS A 161 12.31 -12.00 -0.60
C HIS A 161 12.70 -13.17 -1.53
N PRO A 162 11.89 -13.45 -2.58
CA PRO A 162 12.28 -14.43 -3.59
C PRO A 162 13.54 -13.97 -4.32
N ASP A 163 14.43 -14.93 -4.58
CA ASP A 163 15.61 -14.74 -5.41
C ASP A 163 15.39 -15.43 -6.75
N ALA A 164 15.50 -14.67 -7.84
CA ALA A 164 15.22 -15.17 -9.19
C ALA A 164 16.27 -16.20 -9.66
N GLU A 165 17.50 -16.13 -9.16
CA GLU A 165 18.61 -17.00 -9.54
C GLU A 165 18.60 -18.32 -8.78
N LEU A 166 18.04 -18.34 -7.55
CA LEU A 166 17.90 -19.55 -6.76
C LEU A 166 16.71 -20.41 -7.23
N ASN A 167 16.99 -21.67 -7.58
CA ASN A 167 16.03 -22.48 -8.34
C ASN A 167 14.88 -23.10 -7.51
N SER A 168 15.00 -23.22 -6.19
CA SER A 168 14.08 -24.06 -5.38
C SER A 168 12.90 -23.34 -4.71
N GLY A 169 12.86 -22.01 -4.72
CA GLY A 169 11.81 -21.21 -4.06
C GLY A 169 11.79 -21.33 -2.54
N GLU A 170 12.87 -21.83 -1.94
CA GLU A 170 13.00 -21.96 -0.48
C GLU A 170 12.77 -20.63 0.23
N ARG A 171 13.39 -19.55 -0.25
CA ARG A 171 13.21 -18.19 0.30
C ARG A 171 11.76 -17.71 0.28
N SER A 172 11.02 -18.01 -0.78
CA SER A 172 9.60 -17.68 -0.89
C SER A 172 8.76 -18.32 0.21
N ARG A 173 9.08 -19.56 0.59
CA ARG A 173 8.32 -20.34 1.58
C ARG A 173 8.83 -20.14 3.01
N ASP A 174 9.95 -19.45 3.20
CA ASP A 174 10.67 -19.43 4.46
C ASP A 174 10.20 -18.31 5.41
N PHE A 175 9.00 -18.48 5.95
CA PHE A 175 8.51 -17.67 7.07
C PHE A 175 9.13 -18.15 8.38
N LYS A 176 9.93 -17.29 9.03
CA LYS A 176 10.52 -17.55 10.34
C LYS A 176 9.74 -16.83 11.43
N TRP A 177 8.50 -17.28 11.66
CA TRP A 177 7.61 -16.66 12.63
C TRP A 177 8.27 -16.47 13.99
N GLY A 178 8.09 -15.29 14.56
CA GLY A 178 8.68 -14.89 15.84
C GLY A 178 9.20 -13.46 15.75
N PHE A 179 9.55 -12.88 16.89
CA PHE A 179 9.94 -11.47 16.96
C PHE A 179 11.40 -11.25 16.53
N PHE A 180 11.61 -10.34 15.57
CA PHE A 180 12.91 -9.86 15.09
C PHE A 180 13.88 -10.92 14.54
N ARG A 181 13.38 -12.09 14.11
CA ARG A 181 14.24 -13.19 13.61
C ARG A 181 15.15 -12.79 12.43
N ARG A 182 14.74 -11.80 11.63
CA ARG A 182 15.52 -11.25 10.49
C ARG A 182 15.53 -9.72 10.43
N GLY A 183 15.25 -9.06 11.55
CA GLY A 183 15.11 -7.61 11.60
C GLY A 183 13.86 -7.09 10.89
N VAL A 184 13.88 -5.81 10.50
CA VAL A 184 12.68 -5.07 10.05
C VAL A 184 12.83 -4.39 8.69
N PHE A 185 14.05 -4.33 8.12
CA PHE A 185 14.27 -3.59 6.89
C PHE A 185 14.12 -4.46 5.63
N TYR A 186 14.42 -5.75 5.71
CA TYR A 186 14.48 -6.64 4.56
C TYR A 186 13.40 -7.70 4.56
N GLY A 187 12.98 -8.15 3.38
CA GLY A 187 11.98 -9.20 3.22
C GLY A 187 10.55 -8.70 2.99
N TRP A 188 9.59 -9.56 3.29
CA TRP A 188 8.15 -9.29 3.10
C TRP A 188 7.50 -8.69 4.36
N PRO A 189 6.55 -7.74 4.24
CA PRO A 189 6.04 -7.12 3.00
C PRO A 189 6.92 -6.03 2.39
N SER A 190 6.69 -5.67 1.13
CA SER A 190 7.43 -4.57 0.46
C SER A 190 7.15 -3.21 1.11
N GLY A 191 8.18 -2.58 1.67
CA GLY A 191 8.08 -1.25 2.30
C GLY A 191 7.75 -0.16 1.29
N HIS A 192 8.42 -0.18 0.12
CA HIS A 192 8.14 0.75 -0.98
C HIS A 192 6.69 0.66 -1.43
N SER A 193 6.18 -0.56 -1.65
CA SER A 193 4.80 -0.73 -2.13
C SER A 193 3.78 -0.23 -1.10
N MET A 194 3.96 -0.55 0.18
CA MET A 194 3.02 -0.13 1.23
C MET A 194 3.02 1.39 1.43
N THR A 195 4.20 2.01 1.49
CA THR A 195 4.33 3.46 1.72
C THR A 195 3.86 4.27 0.51
N ASN A 196 4.15 3.86 -0.72
CA ASN A 196 3.62 4.52 -1.92
C ASN A 196 2.11 4.36 -2.05
N ALA A 197 1.55 3.18 -1.75
CA ALA A 197 0.10 2.99 -1.77
C ALA A 197 -0.59 3.86 -0.72
N ALA A 198 -0.04 3.92 0.50
CA ALA A 198 -0.57 4.79 1.55
C ALA A 198 -0.51 6.28 1.15
N MET A 199 0.62 6.72 0.61
CA MET A 199 0.78 8.08 0.06
C MET A 199 -0.27 8.35 -1.03
N ALA A 200 -0.34 7.51 -2.06
CA ALA A 200 -1.22 7.70 -3.21
C ALA A 200 -2.70 7.77 -2.79
N MET A 201 -3.12 6.90 -1.87
CA MET A 201 -4.50 6.92 -1.36
C MET A 201 -4.78 8.17 -0.52
N SER A 202 -3.81 8.62 0.29
CA SER A 202 -3.97 9.81 1.15
C SER A 202 -4.01 11.15 0.40
N ILE A 203 -3.47 11.20 -0.82
CA ILE A 203 -3.51 12.40 -1.67
C ILE A 203 -4.69 12.38 -2.65
N ALA A 204 -5.32 11.22 -2.85
CA ALA A 204 -6.50 11.06 -3.71
C ALA A 204 -7.82 11.28 -2.96
N SER A 205 -7.77 11.38 -1.62
CA SER A 205 -8.89 11.68 -0.72
C SER A 205 -9.01 13.18 -0.45
#